data_AF-A0A812RGK7-F1
#
_entry.id   AF-A0A812RGK7-F1
#
_cell.length_a   1.000
_cell.length_b   1.000
_cell.length_c   1.000
_cell.angle_alpha   90.00
_cell.angle_beta   90.00
_cell.angle_gamma   90.00
#
_symmetry.space_group_name_H-M   'P 1'
#
loop_
_entity.id
_entity.type
_entity.pdbx_description
1 polymer ?
#
loop_
_entity_poly.entity_id
_entity_poly.type
_entity_poly.pdbx_seq_one_letter_code
_entity_poly.pdbx_strand_id
1 'polypeptide(L)'
;MVQRMRTLSQENLNQYELWLHCLKVEEMSASNPADTELILSKIEDKARFNEELQSLIFGKDGLISACHMGFERMAILGAVARQGAIRLKQASSSDVASASSDSGSPSAGFTSVGG
;
A
#
# COMPACT_ATOMS: atom_id res chain seq x y z
N MET A 1 -14.31 2.90 11.63
CA MET A 1 -13.81 3.87 10.64
C MET A 1 -12.99 3.10 9.62
N VAL A 2 -13.42 3.02 8.36
CA VAL A 2 -12.73 2.20 7.33
C VAL A 2 -11.97 3.15 6.41
N GLN A 3 -10.65 3.19 6.53
CA GLN A 3 -9.80 3.99 5.65
C GLN A 3 -9.46 3.16 4.40
N ARG A 4 -9.89 3.64 3.23
CA ARG A 4 -9.56 3.04 1.93
C ARG A 4 -8.58 3.94 1.21
N MET A 5 -7.35 3.47 1.07
CA MET A 5 -6.33 4.13 0.27
C MET A 5 -6.36 3.54 -1.14
N ARG A 6 -6.42 4.39 -2.17
CA ARG A 6 -6.30 3.99 -3.58
C ARG A 6 -4.88 4.22 -4.03
N THR A 7 -4.23 3.20 -4.55
CA THR A 7 -2.92 3.29 -5.19
C THR A 7 -3.10 2.90 -6.65
N LEU A 8 -2.41 3.58 -7.59
CA LEU A 8 -2.38 3.15 -8.98
C LEU A 8 -1.82 1.72 -9.04
N SER A 9 -2.29 0.85 -9.93
CA SER A 9 -1.68 -0.49 -10.05
C SER A 9 -0.42 -0.38 -10.92
N GLN A 10 0.55 -1.25 -10.66
CA GLN A 10 1.72 -1.41 -11.54
C GLN A 10 1.30 -1.77 -12.97
N GLU A 11 0.18 -2.49 -13.12
CA GLU A 11 -0.40 -2.84 -14.41
C GLU A 11 -0.85 -1.61 -15.20
N ASN A 12 -1.45 -0.61 -14.55
CA ASN A 12 -1.82 0.65 -15.23
C ASN A 12 -0.57 1.39 -15.70
N LEU A 13 0.52 1.40 -14.92
CA LEU A 13 1.76 2.05 -15.34
C LEU A 13 2.35 1.37 -16.58
N ASN A 14 2.41 0.04 -16.59
CA ASN A 14 2.89 -0.73 -17.73
C ASN A 14 1.99 -0.55 -18.97
N GLN A 15 0.66 -0.49 -18.79
CA GLN A 15 -0.28 -0.32 -19.89
C GLN A 15 -0.07 1.02 -20.62
N TYR A 16 0.27 2.08 -19.90
CA TYR A 16 0.43 3.42 -20.46
C TYR A 16 1.89 3.84 -20.67
N GLU A 17 2.86 2.99 -20.35
CA GLU A 17 4.30 3.27 -20.45
C GLU A 17 4.70 3.78 -21.84
N LEU A 18 4.24 3.09 -22.88
CA LEU A 18 4.56 3.42 -24.27
C LEU A 18 3.96 4.77 -24.69
N TRP A 19 2.77 5.09 -24.18
CA TRP A 19 2.14 6.39 -24.40
C TRP A 19 2.87 7.51 -23.63
N LEU A 20 3.28 7.24 -22.39
CA LEU A 20 4.04 8.17 -21.56
C LEU A 20 5.42 8.49 -22.16
N HIS A 21 6.08 7.53 -22.81
CA HIS A 21 7.32 7.77 -23.53
C HIS A 21 7.17 8.69 -24.75
N CYS A 22 5.98 8.77 -25.32
CA CYS A 22 5.67 9.62 -26.46
C CYS A 22 5.17 11.02 -26.07
N LEU A 23 5.05 11.32 -24.77
CA LEU A 23 4.58 12.63 -24.30
C LEU A 23 5.48 13.76 -24.78
N LYS A 24 4.85 14.73 -25.43
CA LYS A 24 5.43 16.01 -25.81
C LYS A 24 4.56 17.13 -25.30
N VAL A 25 5.18 18.17 -24.76
CA VAL A 25 4.49 19.35 -24.23
C VAL A 25 3.63 20.05 -25.28
N GLU A 26 4.03 19.97 -26.55
CA GLU A 26 3.31 20.56 -27.69
C GLU A 26 1.98 19.87 -27.98
N GLU A 27 1.83 18.61 -27.59
CA GLU A 27 0.62 17.81 -27.78
C GLU A 27 -0.28 17.84 -26.53
N MET A 28 0.10 18.60 -25.49
CA MET A 28 -0.68 18.70 -24.26
C MET A 28 -1.86 19.65 -24.41
N SER A 29 -2.97 19.28 -23.78
CA SER A 29 -4.19 20.08 -23.74
C SER A 29 -4.42 20.65 -22.34
N ALA A 30 -4.76 21.94 -22.28
CA ALA A 30 -5.28 22.59 -21.09
C ALA A 30 -6.79 22.80 -21.23
N SER A 31 -7.50 22.96 -20.12
CA SER A 31 -8.94 23.23 -20.13
C SER A 31 -9.30 24.52 -20.89
N ASN A 32 -8.37 25.48 -20.91
CA ASN A 32 -8.45 26.68 -21.73
C ASN A 32 -7.33 26.65 -22.78
N PRO A 33 -7.63 26.63 -24.09
CA PRO A 33 -6.62 26.57 -25.15
C PRO A 33 -5.65 27.77 -25.15
N ALA A 34 -6.10 28.94 -24.69
CA ALA A 34 -5.24 30.13 -24.56
C ALA A 34 -4.10 29.91 -23.55
N ASP A 35 -4.33 29.08 -22.52
CA ASP A 35 -3.30 28.76 -21.54
C ASP A 35 -2.23 27.86 -22.16
N THR A 36 -2.60 26.93 -23.05
CA THR A 36 -1.64 26.11 -23.80
C THR A 36 -0.73 26.99 -24.65
N GLU A 37 -1.28 27.92 -25.43
CA GLU A 37 -0.50 28.84 -26.26
C GLU A 37 0.44 29.73 -25.41
N LEU A 38 -0.06 30.23 -24.27
CA LEU A 38 0.73 31.05 -23.35
C LEU A 38 1.86 30.24 -22.70
N ILE A 39 1.63 28.98 -22.35
CA ILE A 39 2.67 28.10 -21.80
C ILE A 39 3.70 27.77 -22.88
N LEU A 40 3.27 27.36 -24.07
CA LEU A 40 4.18 26.99 -25.16
C LEU A 40 5.03 28.16 -25.67
N SER A 41 4.51 29.39 -25.60
CA SER A 41 5.28 30.60 -25.94
C SER A 41 6.33 30.97 -24.90
N LYS A 42 6.17 30.55 -23.64
CA LYS A 42 7.17 30.73 -22.58
C LYS A 42 8.28 29.68 -22.59
N ILE A 43 8.08 28.56 -23.28
CA ILE A 43 9.08 27.52 -23.44
C ILE A 43 9.90 27.82 -24.69
N GLU A 44 11.09 28.40 -24.49
CA GLU A 44 12.03 28.72 -25.57
C GLU A 44 12.51 27.46 -26.30
N ASP A 45 13.00 26.47 -25.54
CA ASP A 45 13.47 25.19 -26.06
C ASP A 45 12.55 24.04 -25.64
N LYS A 46 11.67 23.65 -26.57
CA LYS A 46 10.69 22.59 -26.37
C LYS A 46 11.33 21.20 -26.36
N ALA A 47 12.42 21.00 -27.10
CA ALA A 47 13.11 19.72 -27.14
C ALA A 47 13.74 19.42 -25.79
N ARG A 48 14.49 20.39 -25.24
CA ARG A 48 15.06 20.27 -23.90
C ARG A 48 14.00 20.11 -22.82
N PHE A 49 12.89 20.86 -22.90
CA PHE A 49 11.79 20.72 -21.96
C PHE A 49 11.19 19.30 -21.99
N ASN A 50 10.99 18.74 -23.19
CA ASN A 50 10.50 17.37 -23.34
C ASN A 50 11.50 16.33 -22.78
N GLU A 51 12.80 16.52 -22.96
CA GLU A 51 13.82 15.67 -22.34
C GLU A 51 13.78 15.74 -20.81
N GLU A 52 13.67 16.95 -20.24
CA GLU A 52 13.54 17.15 -18.80
C GLU A 52 12.23 16.54 -18.26
N LEU A 53 11.12 16.64 -19.01
CA LEU A 53 9.85 15.97 -18.70
C LEU A 53 9.99 14.44 -18.69
N GLN A 54 10.63 13.87 -19.71
CA GLN A 54 10.89 12.42 -19.76
C GLN A 54 11.81 11.98 -18.61
N SER A 55 12.83 12.78 -18.27
CA SER A 55 13.68 12.54 -17.10
C SER A 55 12.90 12.63 -15.79
N LEU A 56 11.90 13.51 -15.67
CA LEU A 56 11.07 13.62 -14.47
C LEU A 56 10.15 12.39 -14.30
N ILE A 57 9.66 11.81 -15.41
CA ILE A 57 8.76 10.65 -15.39
C ILE A 57 9.56 9.34 -15.20
N PHE A 58 10.57 9.13 -16.03
CA PHE A 58 11.30 7.86 -16.18
C PHE A 58 12.73 7.89 -15.63
N GLY A 59 13.21 9.03 -15.16
CA GLY A 59 14.54 9.12 -14.56
C GLY A 59 14.70 8.19 -13.38
N LYS A 60 15.96 7.99 -12.96
CA LYS A 60 16.32 7.10 -11.84
C LYS A 60 15.54 7.42 -10.55
N ASP A 61 15.35 8.71 -10.29
CA ASP A 61 14.57 9.24 -9.17
C ASP A 61 13.24 9.87 -9.66
N GLY A 62 12.78 9.45 -10.84
CA GLY A 62 11.56 9.93 -11.47
C GLY A 62 10.29 9.37 -10.84
N LEU A 63 9.15 9.85 -11.33
CA LEU A 63 7.85 9.56 -10.75
C LEU A 63 7.50 8.07 -10.75
N ILE A 64 7.84 7.32 -11.80
CA ILE A 64 7.57 5.87 -11.84
C ILE A 64 8.40 5.12 -10.80
N SER A 65 9.68 5.46 -10.66
CA SER A 65 10.58 4.88 -9.65
C SER A 65 10.04 5.11 -8.22
N ALA A 66 9.59 6.34 -7.94
CA ALA A 66 8.96 6.69 -6.67
C ALA A 66 7.67 5.90 -6.41
N CYS A 67 6.82 5.71 -7.43
CA CYS A 67 5.61 4.89 -7.34
C CYS A 67 5.93 3.43 -7.01
N HIS A 68 6.91 2.82 -7.68
CA HIS A 68 7.37 1.45 -7.41
C HIS A 68 7.81 1.27 -5.96
N MET A 69 8.65 2.17 -5.47
CA MET A 69 9.11 2.16 -4.07
C MET A 69 7.94 2.30 -3.09
N GLY A 70 6.93 3.10 -3.45
CA GLY A 70 5.68 3.21 -2.71
C GLY A 70 4.94 1.88 -2.62
N PHE A 71 4.80 1.14 -3.72
CA PHE A 71 4.12 -0.17 -3.74
C PHE A 71 4.81 -1.21 -2.86
N GLU A 72 6.14 -1.31 -2.92
CA GLU A 72 6.90 -2.25 -2.10
C GLU A 72 6.71 -1.98 -0.61
N ARG A 73 6.83 -0.71 -0.20
CA ARG A 73 6.62 -0.29 1.19
C ARG A 73 5.20 -0.60 1.66
N MET A 74 4.22 -0.42 0.78
CA MET A 74 2.82 -0.67 1.10
C MET A 74 2.48 -2.15 1.20
N ALA A 75 3.12 -3.00 0.39
CA ALA A 75 3.02 -4.45 0.52
C ALA A 75 3.53 -4.92 1.89
N ILE A 76 4.66 -4.37 2.36
CA ILE A 76 5.22 -4.66 3.68
C ILE A 76 4.25 -4.22 4.79
N LEU A 77 3.78 -2.97 4.74
CA LEU A 77 2.83 -2.44 5.72
C LEU A 77 1.54 -3.28 5.77
N GLY A 78 1.02 -3.68 4.61
CA GLY A 78 -0.14 -4.55 4.50
C GLY A 78 0.08 -5.92 5.12
N ALA A 79 1.26 -6.52 4.95
CA ALA A 79 1.61 -7.79 5.58
C ALA A 79 1.66 -7.68 7.11
N VAL A 80 2.28 -6.62 7.63
CA VAL A 80 2.36 -6.36 9.08
C VAL A 80 0.97 -6.13 9.68
N ALA A 81 0.15 -5.30 9.03
CA ALA A 81 -1.23 -5.03 9.48
C ALA A 81 -2.08 -6.30 9.51
N ARG A 82 -2.01 -7.15 8.46
CA ARG A 82 -2.71 -8.45 8.43
C ARG A 82 -2.26 -9.35 9.57
N GLN A 83 -0.96 -9.44 9.81
CA GLN A 83 -0.43 -10.28 10.89
C GLN A 83 -0.88 -9.79 12.28
N GLY A 84 -0.93 -8.47 12.49
CA GLY A 84 -1.48 -7.86 13.71
C GLY A 84 -2.96 -8.22 13.91
N ALA A 85 -3.77 -8.12 12.85
CA ALA A 85 -5.18 -8.47 12.90
C ALA A 85 -5.42 -9.95 13.23
N ILE A 86 -4.62 -10.87 12.67
CA ILE A 86 -4.70 -12.31 12.97
C ILE A 86 -4.39 -12.56 14.45
N ARG A 87 -3.33 -11.95 14.98
CA ARG A 87 -2.94 -12.10 16.39
C ARG A 87 -3.98 -11.53 17.34
N LEU A 88 -4.57 -10.38 17.02
CA LEU A 88 -5.65 -9.80 17.82
C LEU A 88 -6.87 -10.73 17.87
N LYS A 89 -7.24 -11.32 16.73
CA LYS A 89 -8.33 -12.30 16.64
C LYS A 89 -8.02 -13.58 17.45
N GLN A 90 -6.78 -14.05 17.42
CA GLN A 90 -6.34 -15.21 18.22
C GLN A 90 -6.33 -14.91 19.72
N ALA A 91 -5.83 -13.73 20.13
CA ALA A 91 -5.84 -13.29 21.52
C ALA A 91 -7.27 -13.16 22.07
N SER A 92 -8.20 -12.65 21.28
CA SER A 92 -9.63 -12.59 21.67
C SER A 92 -10.29 -13.98 21.75
N SER A 93 -9.70 -15.02 21.17
CA SER A 93 -10.23 -16.39 21.18
C SER A 93 -9.63 -17.24 22.30
N SER A 94 -8.48 -16.88 22.87
CA SER A 94 -7.83 -17.62 23.96
C SER A 94 -8.38 -17.29 25.34
N ASP A 95 -9.00 -16.12 25.54
CA ASP A 95 -9.55 -15.71 26.84
C ASP A 95 -10.82 -16.49 27.23
N VAL A 96 -11.54 -17.09 26.28
CA VAL A 96 -12.72 -17.93 26.55
C VAL A 96 -12.40 -19.40 26.82
N ALA A 97 -11.18 -19.86 26.52
CA ALA A 97 -10.79 -21.26 26.69
C ALA A 97 -10.15 -21.58 28.08
N SER A 98 -9.82 -20.57 28.88
CA SER A 98 -9.14 -20.76 30.18
C SER A 98 -10.08 -20.76 31.40
N ALA A 99 -11.40 -20.72 31.21
CA ALA A 99 -12.38 -20.60 32.30
C ALA A 99 -13.06 -21.91 32.75
N SER A 100 -12.64 -23.10 32.27
CA SER A 100 -13.37 -24.35 32.54
C SER A 100 -12.51 -25.54 32.99
N SER A 101 -11.38 -25.31 33.67
CA SER A 101 -10.58 -26.41 34.22
C SER A 101 -9.92 -26.06 35.55
N ASP A 102 -10.72 -25.67 36.55
CA ASP A 102 -10.31 -25.83 37.94
C ASP A 102 -11.53 -26.08 38.83
N SER A 103 -11.79 -27.36 39.13
CA SER A 103 -12.61 -27.76 40.27
C SER A 103 -11.86 -28.83 41.02
N GLY A 104 -10.97 -28.36 41.90
CA GLY A 104 -10.32 -29.15 42.93
C GLY A 104 -11.32 -29.91 43.79
N SER A 105 -10.90 -31.11 44.19
CA SER A 105 -11.58 -32.04 45.08
C SER A 105 -11.91 -31.43 46.46
N PRO A 106 -12.80 -32.09 47.23
CA PRO A 106 -12.28 -32.66 48.48
C PRO A 106 -12.88 -34.03 48.89
N SER A 107 -11.98 -34.92 49.36
CA SER A 107 -12.05 -35.69 50.62
C SER A 107 -13.37 -36.39 51.05
N ALA A 108 -13.33 -37.74 51.07
CA ALA A 108 -13.79 -38.66 52.15
C ALA A 108 -13.50 -40.11 51.68
N GLY A 109 -13.06 -41.11 52.42
CA GLY A 109 -12.78 -41.33 53.84
C GLY A 109 -12.59 -42.85 54.04
N PHE A 110 -11.61 -43.23 54.86
CA PHE A 110 -11.57 -44.44 55.71
C PHE A 110 -11.63 -45.85 55.07
N THR A 111 -10.48 -46.53 55.01
CA THR A 111 -10.40 -48.00 55.08
C THR A 111 -9.29 -48.43 56.04
N SER A 112 -9.63 -49.24 57.05
CA SER A 112 -8.87 -50.42 57.53
C SER A 112 -9.34 -50.80 58.94
N VAL A 113 -10.00 -51.95 59.06
CA VAL A 113 -10.20 -52.68 60.32
C VAL A 113 -9.35 -53.94 60.24
N GLY A 114 -8.40 -54.06 61.17
CA GLY A 114 -7.70 -55.30 61.49
C GLY A 114 -8.21 -55.84 62.82
N GLY A 115 -8.32 -57.17 62.90
CA GLY A 115 -8.68 -57.94 64.09
C GLY A 115 -8.70 -59.41 63.74
#